data_AF-A0A1V5GVA3-F1
#
_entry.id   AF-A0A1V5GVA3-F1
#
_cell.length_a   1.000
_cell.length_b   1.000
_cell.length_c   1.000
_cell.angle_alpha   90.00
_cell.angle_beta   90.00
_cell.angle_gamma   90.00
#
_symmetry.space_group_name_H-M   'P 1'
#
loop_
_entity.id
_entity.type
_entity.pdbx_description
1 polymer ?
#
loop_
_entity_poly.entity_id
_entity_poly.type
_entity_poly.pdbx_seq_one_letter_code
_entity_poly.pdbx_strand_id
1 'polypeptide(L)' 'MKYQYKVIHESEEKNLETELNALGQDGWKVASVVWDYNQSLFVATLEKETK' A
#
# COMPACT_ATOMS: atom_id res chain seq x y z
N MET A 1 12.22 -9.81 -15.03
CA MET A 1 11.70 -8.70 -14.21
C MET A 1 11.65 -9.16 -12.76
N LYS A 2 12.23 -8.40 -11.84
CA LYS A 2 12.16 -8.69 -10.40
C LYS A 2 11.23 -7.64 -9.77
N TYR A 3 10.37 -8.09 -8.86
CA TYR A 3 9.43 -7.21 -8.16
C TYR A 3 9.72 -7.25 -6.67
N GLN A 4 9.62 -6.09 -6.02
CA GLN A 4 9.51 -5.96 -4.59
C GLN A 4 8.05 -5.75 -4.22
N TYR A 5 7.66 -6.31 -3.07
CA TYR A 5 6.31 -6.17 -2.53
C TYR A 5 6.36 -5.52 -1.17
N LYS A 6 5.36 -4.69 -0.86
CA LYS A 6 5.13 -4.07 0.44
C LYS A 6 3.66 -4.19 0.80
N VAL A 7 3.36 -4.37 2.08
CA VAL A 7 2.00 -4.36 2.62
C VAL A 7 1.91 -3.28 3.70
N ILE A 8 0.85 -2.47 3.64
CA ILE A 8 0.53 -1.41 4.60
C ILE A 8 -0.76 -1.78 5.31
N HIS A 9 -0.81 -1.51 6.61
CA HIS A 9 -2.01 -1.66 7.43
C HIS A 9 -2.31 -0.29 8.06
N GLU A 10 -3.46 0.29 7.75
CA GLU A 10 -3.81 1.63 8.24
C GLU A 10 -5.33 1.72 8.49
N SER A 11 -5.73 2.21 9.65
CA SER A 11 -7.14 2.32 10.04
C SER A 11 -7.79 3.63 9.59
N GLU A 12 -7.00 4.67 9.35
CA GLU A 12 -7.49 5.99 8.98
C GLU A 12 -7.28 6.29 7.49
N GLU A 13 -8.36 6.60 6.77
CA GLU A 13 -8.33 6.85 5.32
C GLU A 13 -7.33 7.95 4.93
N LYS A 14 -7.25 9.03 5.72
CA LYS A 14 -6.32 10.15 5.46
C LYS A 14 -4.85 9.76 5.62
N ASN A 15 -4.55 8.91 6.59
CA ASN A 15 -3.19 8.41 6.79
C ASN A 15 -2.81 7.47 5.64
N LEU A 16 -3.74 6.59 5.24
CA LEU A 16 -3.54 5.67 4.13
C LEU A 16 -3.25 6.45 2.83
N GLU A 17 -4.07 7.46 2.52
CA GLU A 17 -3.84 8.32 1.35
C GLU A 17 -2.47 8.99 1.39
N THR A 18 -2.09 9.53 2.55
CA THR A 18 -0.79 10.19 2.73
C THR A 18 0.37 9.23 2.49
N GLU A 19 0.31 8.02 3.06
CA GLU A 19 1.35 7.01 2.92
C GLU A 19 1.44 6.46 1.49
N LEU A 20 0.30 6.18 0.86
CA LEU A 20 0.25 5.73 -0.53
C LEU A 20 0.82 6.78 -1.50
N ASN A 21 0.51 8.06 -1.29
CA ASN A 21 1.06 9.15 -2.10
C ASN A 21 2.58 9.25 -1.95
N ALA A 22 3.12 9.14 -0.73
CA ALA A 22 4.56 9.14 -0.48
C ALA A 22 5.25 7.94 -1.17
N LEU A 23 4.68 6.74 -1.05
CA LEU A 23 5.25 5.54 -1.69
C LEU A 23 5.13 5.58 -3.22
N GLY A 24 4.09 6.21 -3.75
CA GLY A 24 3.96 6.48 -5.18
C GLY A 24 5.11 7.33 -5.73
N GLN A 25 5.56 8.34 -4.96
CA GLN A 25 6.74 9.15 -5.32
C GLN A 25 8.02 8.31 -5.33
N ASP A 26 8.11 7.28 -4.48
CA ASP A 26 9.20 6.31 -4.46
C ASP A 26 9.08 5.22 -5.54
N GLY A 27 8.08 5.28 -6.42
CA GLY A 27 7.89 4.34 -7.52
C GLY A 27 7.19 3.04 -7.16
N TRP A 28 6.57 2.96 -5.99
CA TRP A 28 5.64 1.87 -5.68
C TRP A 28 4.31 2.09 -6.40
N LYS A 29 3.65 0.99 -6.78
CA LYS A 29 2.33 0.97 -7.41
C LYS A 29 1.39 0.16 -6.53
N VAL A 30 0.17 0.65 -6.34
CA VAL A 30 -0.87 -0.08 -5.61
C VAL A 30 -1.37 -1.24 -6.47
N ALA A 31 -1.26 -2.45 -5.93
CA ALA A 31 -1.76 -3.67 -6.56
C ALA A 31 -3.17 -4.03 -6.06
N SER A 32 -3.45 -3.85 -4.76
CA SER A 32 -4.77 -4.06 -4.18
C SER A 32 -4.96 -3.29 -2.87
N VAL A 33 -6.20 -2.93 -2.55
CA VAL A 33 -6.60 -2.43 -1.23
C VAL A 33 -7.84 -3.20 -0.79
N VAL A 34 -7.83 -3.74 0.43
CA VAL A 34 -8.96 -4.45 1.03
C VAL A 34 -9.24 -3.92 2.44
N TRP A 35 -10.46 -4.11 2.92
CA TRP A 35 -10.83 -3.80 4.31
C TRP A 35 -10.80 -5.08 5.16
N ASP A 36 -10.00 -5.10 6.22
CA ASP A 36 -10.02 -6.16 7.23
C ASP A 36 -11.05 -5.81 8.30
N TYR A 37 -12.19 -6.51 8.27
CA TYR A 37 -13.28 -6.32 9.23
C TYR A 37 -12.91 -6.72 10.66
N ASN A 38 -11.99 -7.68 10.86
CA ASN A 38 -11.62 -8.13 12.20
C ASN A 38 -10.74 -7.10 12.91
N GLN A 39 -9.88 -6.42 12.15
CA GLN A 39 -8.95 -5.42 12.67
C GLN A 39 -9.43 -3.97 12.45
N SER A 40 -10.51 -3.78 11.69
CA SER A 40 -11.05 -2.46 11.32
C SER A 40 -9.98 -1.55 10.69
N LEU A 41 -9.29 -2.07 9.68
CA LEU A 41 -8.24 -1.34 8.95
C LEU A 41 -8.21 -1.69 7.46
N PHE A 42 -7.59 -0.81 6.68
CA PHE A 42 -7.23 -1.07 5.29
C PHE A 42 -5.92 -1.85 5.22
N VAL A 43 -5.90 -2.84 4.33
CA VAL A 43 -4.67 -3.57 3.94
C VAL A 43 -4.38 -3.25 2.49
N ALA A 44 -3.32 -2.48 2.24
CA ALA A 44 -2.87 -2.13 0.90
C ALA A 44 -1.63 -2.93 0.52
N THR A 45 -1.67 -3.63 -0.62
CA THR A 45 -0.51 -4.32 -1.20
C THR A 45 0.04 -3.50 -2.35
N LEU A 46 1.34 -3.29 -2.36
CA LEU A 46 2.07 -2.52 -3.36
C LEU A 46 3.16 -3.35 -4.00
N GLU A 47 3.47 -3.03 -5.25
CA GLU A 47 4.56 -3.61 -6.01
C GLU A 47 5.49 -2.53 -6.56
N LYS A 48 6.77 -2.85 -6.68
CA LYS A 48 7.77 -1.99 -7.32
C LYS A 48 8.67 -2.83 -8.20
N GLU A 49 8.79 -2.44 -9.47
CA GLU A 49 9.73 -3.08 -10.39
C GLU A 49 11.17 -2.69 -10.02
N THR A 50 12.04 -3.69 -9.85
CA THR A 50 13.47 -3.48 -9.62
C THR A 50 14.24 -3.72 -10.91
N LYS A 51 15.17 -2.80 -11.22
CA LYS A 51 16.12 -2.93 -12.33
C LYS A 51 17.13 -4.05 -12.08
#